data_AF-A0A957Q224-F1
#
_entry.id   AF-A0A957Q224-F1
#
_cell.length_a   1.000
_cell.length_b   1.000
_cell.length_c   1.000
_cell.angle_alpha   90.00
_cell.angle_beta   90.00
_cell.angle_gamma   90.00
#
_symmetry.space_group_name_H-M   'P 1'
#
loop_
_entity.id
_entity.type
_entity.pdbx_description
1 polymer ?
#
loop_
_entity_poly.entity_id
_entity_poly.type
_entity_poly.pdbx_seq_one_letter_code
_entity_poly.pdbx_strand_id
1 'polypeptide(L)'
;MRQQPKPTLRIAVEEYLAEPIRRAIETAYYATINEQAALERLIKDEQFLANPTAHVALFADHGVVHVRDVAQQVLRVLNTCNGLLIPARDHERLHFMGGYGVMVAYLHDIGMRDFSPFGRAMHPEAAAQLVFLPEFDELVEMIWEMNCSNVAWRLLQMDCQNHLPQPPRLVLRELLSLAACHSKSKVPVAHLNDPTQLRQTMQQSIGTNLHDLYHQQAVDKLLRQQRAAQQNGDSAQVAAITEKLCAAQQHRQTYLAQQGNAGGGNPELARFYQEVERDSFLWLVSAEPFVRDLVLDVVDTLRCLRAADALRQRGTVLKTSAAHEIMVDHQSANAVYALRSHNDTKLFFIEAQDPISAGEANLAGSELDRDGNLRIAFQRGMFAGEEAVQWAAQCGARIVNDIQADVIESFQRTGLDEQQLGAPQKSAAEIEILVEGVDDNPHFAGLICQELARLNPAIATRSRPLPSLQNVDPVELTRYLNGKVVDWSAEERCHLLQQVFGKNDEQVQQMELTQAFLDTRIITLQTGETLIEAGSRAGFVFIPLGEGLQVSPLGGYTAVRNPAYVSIGNTGVIRGALRNATVTAEAPVDV
;
A
#
# COMPACT_ATOMS: atom_id res chain seq x y z
N MET A 1 27.66 -2.74 22.92
CA MET A 1 27.85 -3.18 21.52
C MET A 1 27.06 -2.23 20.63
N ARG A 2 27.68 -1.55 19.66
CA ARG A 2 26.93 -0.72 18.70
C ARG A 2 26.16 -1.67 17.78
N GLN A 3 24.83 -1.59 17.76
CA GLN A 3 24.02 -2.33 16.79
C GLN A 3 24.50 -1.96 15.38
N GLN A 4 24.82 -2.95 14.56
CA GLN A 4 25.10 -2.69 13.15
C GLN A 4 23.86 -2.05 12.52
N PRO A 5 24.02 -1.04 11.64
CA PRO A 5 22.87 -0.43 10.98
C PRO A 5 22.11 -1.51 10.21
N LYS A 6 20.79 -1.55 10.42
CA LYS A 6 19.87 -2.42 9.70
C LYS A 6 20.07 -2.21 8.19
N PRO A 7 20.18 -3.27 7.37
CA PRO A 7 20.29 -3.12 5.93
C PRO A 7 19.04 -2.43 5.37
N THR A 8 19.26 -1.45 4.49
CA THR A 8 18.21 -0.67 3.82
C THR A 8 18.44 -0.64 2.32
N LEU A 9 17.39 -0.85 1.55
CA LEU A 9 17.32 -0.68 0.11
C LEU A 9 17.32 0.80 -0.25
N ARG A 10 18.02 1.15 -1.33
CA ARG A 10 17.83 2.44 -1.99
C ARG A 10 16.49 2.46 -2.71
N ILE A 11 15.79 3.60 -2.69
CA ILE A 11 14.53 3.79 -3.41
C ILE A 11 14.83 4.29 -4.82
N ALA A 12 15.40 3.42 -5.65
CA ALA A 12 15.80 3.70 -7.04
C ALA A 12 15.49 2.48 -7.91
N VAL A 13 14.34 2.48 -8.57
CA VAL A 13 13.80 1.33 -9.33
C VAL A 13 14.80 0.82 -10.39
N GLU A 14 15.54 1.74 -11.01
CA GLU A 14 16.57 1.47 -12.00
C GLU A 14 17.75 0.64 -11.48
N GLU A 15 18.00 0.61 -10.17
CA GLU A 15 19.01 -0.28 -9.57
C GLU A 15 18.51 -1.74 -9.51
N TYR A 16 17.18 -1.95 -9.53
CA TYR A 16 16.56 -3.26 -9.32
C TYR A 16 16.00 -3.90 -10.58
N LEU A 17 15.63 -3.08 -11.57
CA LEU A 17 15.13 -3.54 -12.86
C LEU A 17 15.65 -2.66 -13.99
N ALA A 18 16.46 -3.26 -14.86
CA ALA A 18 17.14 -2.54 -15.93
C ALA A 18 16.15 -1.86 -16.89
N GLU A 19 16.53 -0.69 -17.41
CA GLU A 19 15.70 0.10 -18.32
C GLU A 19 15.19 -0.68 -19.55
N PRO A 20 15.99 -1.54 -20.23
CA PRO A 20 15.49 -2.31 -21.37
C PRO A 20 14.30 -3.21 -21.02
N ILE A 21 14.35 -3.85 -19.84
CA ILE A 21 13.27 -4.73 -19.34
C ILE A 21 12.03 -3.89 -19.04
N ARG A 22 12.18 -2.79 -18.30
CA ARG A 22 11.08 -1.88 -17.98
C ARG A 22 10.41 -1.36 -19.25
N ARG A 23 11.20 -0.89 -20.21
CA ARG A 23 10.70 -0.36 -21.48
C ARG A 23 9.99 -1.42 -22.32
N ALA A 24 10.50 -2.66 -22.33
CA ALA A 24 9.86 -3.77 -23.03
C ALA A 24 8.46 -4.05 -22.45
N ILE A 25 8.35 -4.14 -21.13
CA ILE A 25 7.06 -4.34 -20.43
C ILE A 25 6.11 -3.17 -20.69
N GLU A 26 6.58 -1.94 -20.51
CA GLU A 26 5.78 -0.73 -20.69
C GLU A 26 5.26 -0.60 -22.12
N THR A 27 6.08 -0.93 -23.12
CA THR A 27 5.70 -0.86 -24.53
C THR A 27 4.74 -1.98 -24.93
N ALA A 28 5.01 -3.22 -24.50
CA ALA A 28 4.23 -4.38 -24.92
C ALA A 28 2.86 -4.46 -24.23
N TYR A 29 2.76 -4.03 -22.96
CA TYR A 29 1.57 -4.22 -22.14
C TYR A 29 0.92 -2.89 -21.75
N TYR A 30 1.64 -2.02 -21.02
CA TYR A 30 1.03 -0.81 -20.46
C TYR A 30 0.67 0.25 -21.51
N ALA A 31 1.35 0.31 -22.64
CA ALA A 31 0.97 1.20 -23.73
C ALA A 31 -0.45 0.90 -24.25
N THR A 32 -0.81 -0.39 -24.33
CA THR A 32 -2.17 -0.81 -24.74
C THR A 32 -3.19 -0.46 -23.65
N ILE A 33 -2.86 -0.68 -22.38
CA ILE A 33 -3.74 -0.35 -21.24
C ILE A 33 -4.03 1.15 -21.21
N ASN A 34 -2.99 1.98 -21.34
CA ASN A 34 -3.12 3.43 -21.39
C ASN A 34 -3.93 3.90 -22.62
N GLU A 35 -3.73 3.28 -23.79
CA GLU A 35 -4.50 3.61 -24.99
C GLU A 35 -5.99 3.27 -24.81
N GLN A 36 -6.33 2.12 -24.23
CA GLN A 36 -7.72 1.72 -23.97
C GLN A 36 -8.42 2.65 -22.98
N ALA A 37 -7.69 3.16 -22.00
CA ALA A 37 -8.22 4.13 -21.05
C ALA A 37 -8.44 5.52 -21.66
N ALA A 38 -7.85 5.84 -22.82
CA ALA A 38 -7.94 7.18 -23.41
C ALA A 38 -9.37 7.54 -23.83
N LEU A 39 -9.75 8.81 -23.67
CA LEU A 39 -11.10 9.30 -23.96
C LEU A 39 -11.58 8.92 -25.38
N GLU A 40 -10.71 8.96 -26.39
CA GLU A 40 -11.01 8.59 -27.77
C GLU A 40 -11.48 7.14 -27.95
N ARG A 41 -11.04 6.25 -27.06
CA ARG A 41 -11.50 4.86 -26.96
C ARG A 41 -12.78 4.78 -26.13
N LEU A 42 -12.81 5.44 -24.97
CA LEU A 42 -13.95 5.40 -24.04
C LEU A 42 -15.26 5.89 -24.65
N ILE A 43 -15.23 6.96 -25.44
CA ILE A 43 -16.46 7.46 -26.10
C ILE A 43 -17.04 6.50 -27.14
N LYS A 44 -16.31 5.44 -27.50
CA LYS A 44 -16.77 4.37 -28.39
C LYS A 44 -17.15 3.10 -27.64
N ASP A 45 -16.92 3.06 -26.33
CA ASP A 45 -17.24 1.92 -25.49
C ASP A 45 -18.67 2.06 -24.94
N GLU A 46 -19.55 1.13 -25.34
CA GLU A 46 -20.95 1.12 -24.91
C GLU A 46 -21.09 0.96 -23.39
N GLN A 47 -20.18 0.24 -22.73
CA GLN A 47 -20.22 0.05 -21.28
C GLN A 47 -19.85 1.35 -20.56
N PHE A 48 -18.84 2.06 -21.07
CA PHE A 48 -18.49 3.39 -20.55
C PHE A 48 -19.63 4.38 -20.70
N LEU A 49 -20.27 4.43 -21.89
CA LEU A 49 -21.40 5.33 -22.13
C LEU A 49 -22.62 4.98 -21.27
N ALA A 50 -22.85 3.70 -20.98
CA ALA A 50 -23.96 3.25 -20.14
C ALA A 50 -23.74 3.55 -18.65
N ASN A 51 -22.51 3.38 -18.15
CA ASN A 51 -22.19 3.60 -16.74
C ASN A 51 -20.71 4.00 -16.55
N PRO A 52 -20.36 5.28 -16.80
CA PRO A 52 -18.96 5.70 -16.79
C PRO A 52 -18.33 5.56 -15.41
N THR A 53 -19.08 5.79 -14.34
CA THR A 53 -18.57 5.78 -12.95
C THR A 53 -18.20 4.39 -12.45
N ALA A 54 -18.69 3.32 -13.08
CA ALA A 54 -18.30 1.94 -12.77
C ALA A 54 -17.22 1.38 -13.72
N HIS A 55 -16.83 2.16 -14.73
CA HIS A 55 -15.95 1.71 -15.79
C HIS A 55 -14.48 1.77 -15.36
N VAL A 56 -13.71 0.73 -15.68
CA VAL A 56 -12.32 0.57 -15.21
C VAL A 56 -11.37 1.68 -15.65
N ALA A 57 -11.68 2.33 -16.77
CA ALA A 57 -10.87 3.43 -17.29
C ALA A 57 -10.83 4.68 -16.40
N LEU A 58 -11.80 4.85 -15.51
CA LEU A 58 -11.78 5.93 -14.52
C LEU A 58 -10.93 5.59 -13.30
N PHE A 59 -10.48 4.34 -13.15
CA PHE A 59 -9.61 3.96 -12.05
C PHE A 59 -8.14 4.24 -12.38
N ALA A 60 -7.42 4.57 -11.31
CA ALA A 60 -6.03 5.02 -11.33
C ALA A 60 -5.03 3.88 -11.18
N ASP A 61 -5.48 2.63 -11.17
CA ASP A 61 -4.81 1.50 -10.56
C ASP A 61 -4.25 0.48 -11.54
N HIS A 62 -4.12 0.79 -12.84
CA HIS A 62 -3.67 -0.21 -13.83
C HIS A 62 -2.72 0.35 -14.93
N GLY A 63 -2.39 1.65 -14.90
CA GLY A 63 -1.55 2.31 -15.92
C GLY A 63 -0.05 2.28 -15.65
N VAL A 64 0.74 2.81 -16.59
CA VAL A 64 2.22 2.88 -16.45
C VAL A 64 2.70 3.73 -15.27
N VAL A 65 1.94 4.77 -14.90
CA VAL A 65 2.29 5.63 -13.75
C VAL A 65 2.07 4.88 -12.45
N HIS A 66 0.95 4.16 -12.35
CA HIS A 66 0.63 3.26 -11.25
C HIS A 66 1.72 2.23 -11.01
N VAL A 67 2.09 1.46 -12.04
CA VAL A 67 3.07 0.37 -11.86
C VAL A 67 4.45 0.88 -11.42
N ARG A 68 4.85 2.06 -11.87
CA ARG A 68 6.09 2.72 -11.45
C ARG A 68 6.04 3.16 -9.99
N ASP A 69 4.90 3.68 -9.54
CA ASP A 69 4.67 4.04 -8.14
C ASP A 69 4.67 2.79 -7.24
N VAL A 70 3.95 1.73 -7.61
CA VAL A 70 3.96 0.45 -6.88
C VAL A 70 5.37 -0.12 -6.77
N ALA A 71 6.17 -0.09 -7.84
CA ALA A 71 7.55 -0.55 -7.79
C ALA A 71 8.42 0.24 -6.78
N GLN A 72 8.23 1.57 -6.67
CA GLN A 72 8.90 2.37 -5.64
C GLN A 72 8.36 2.05 -4.23
N GLN A 73 7.05 1.85 -4.10
CA GLN A 73 6.42 1.55 -2.83
C GLN A 73 6.84 0.19 -2.28
N VAL A 74 7.06 -0.82 -3.14
CA VAL A 74 7.60 -2.13 -2.70
C VAL A 74 8.92 -1.96 -1.96
N LEU A 75 9.84 -1.13 -2.48
CA LEU A 75 11.12 -0.87 -1.83
C LEU A 75 10.96 -0.14 -0.50
N ARG A 76 10.02 0.81 -0.40
CA ARG A 76 9.70 1.54 0.84
C ARG A 76 9.11 0.60 1.89
N VAL A 77 8.12 -0.20 1.51
CA VAL A 77 7.49 -1.18 2.39
C VAL A 77 8.51 -2.21 2.86
N LEU A 78 9.37 -2.73 1.99
CA LEU A 78 10.45 -3.66 2.40
C LEU A 78 11.40 -3.06 3.43
N ASN A 79 11.79 -1.79 3.27
CA ASN A 79 12.65 -1.10 4.24
C ASN A 79 12.02 -0.96 5.62
N THR A 80 10.72 -0.62 5.66
CA THR A 80 9.97 -0.52 6.90
C THR A 80 9.76 -1.90 7.53
N CYS A 81 9.27 -2.86 6.76
CA CYS A 81 8.84 -4.17 7.27
C CYS A 81 9.99 -5.10 7.66
N ASN A 82 11.14 -5.05 6.99
CA ASN A 82 12.28 -5.95 7.24
C ASN A 82 12.64 -5.94 8.74
N GLY A 83 12.70 -7.07 9.44
CA GLY A 83 13.00 -7.11 10.87
C GLY A 83 11.99 -6.44 11.81
N LEU A 84 10.84 -5.97 11.30
CA LEU A 84 9.75 -5.40 12.07
C LEU A 84 8.47 -6.24 11.89
N LEU A 85 7.85 -6.17 10.71
CA LEU A 85 6.63 -6.91 10.35
C LEU A 85 6.94 -8.26 9.67
N ILE A 86 8.15 -8.40 9.13
CA ILE A 86 8.72 -9.66 8.64
C ILE A 86 10.06 -9.91 9.38
N PRO A 87 10.57 -11.16 9.42
CA PRO A 87 11.83 -11.43 10.10
C PRO A 87 12.99 -10.70 9.40
N ALA A 88 14.05 -10.38 10.13
CA ALA A 88 15.18 -9.65 9.58
C ALA A 88 15.89 -10.46 8.49
N ARG A 89 16.24 -9.81 7.38
CA ARG A 89 17.03 -10.34 6.28
C ARG A 89 18.37 -9.64 6.20
N ASP A 90 19.40 -10.40 5.86
CA ASP A 90 20.70 -9.84 5.51
C ASP A 90 20.62 -9.03 4.21
N HIS A 91 21.72 -8.34 3.89
CA HIS A 91 21.78 -7.46 2.73
C HIS A 91 21.52 -8.20 1.40
N GLU A 92 22.00 -9.44 1.24
CA GLU A 92 21.87 -10.19 0.00
C GLU A 92 20.42 -10.64 -0.22
N ARG A 93 19.80 -11.22 0.80
CA ARG A 93 18.39 -11.63 0.75
C ARG A 93 17.47 -10.44 0.57
N LEU A 94 17.72 -9.33 1.27
CA LEU A 94 16.92 -8.12 1.12
C LEU A 94 17.06 -7.51 -0.29
N HIS A 95 18.27 -7.50 -0.86
CA HIS A 95 18.49 -7.02 -2.22
C HIS A 95 17.78 -7.89 -3.27
N PHE A 96 17.80 -9.22 -3.10
CA PHE A 96 16.99 -10.14 -3.90
C PHE A 96 15.49 -9.80 -3.79
N MET A 97 14.97 -9.60 -2.58
CA MET A 97 13.56 -9.25 -2.35
C MET A 97 13.20 -7.92 -3.03
N GLY A 98 14.09 -6.92 -2.99
CA GLY A 98 13.91 -5.66 -3.71
C GLY A 98 13.81 -5.86 -5.23
N GLY A 99 14.73 -6.63 -5.80
CA GLY A 99 14.74 -6.98 -7.22
C GLY A 99 13.51 -7.73 -7.68
N TYR A 100 13.24 -8.85 -7.02
CA TYR A 100 12.08 -9.68 -7.29
C TYR A 100 10.78 -8.88 -7.12
N GLY A 101 10.66 -8.09 -6.04
CA GLY A 101 9.52 -7.25 -5.77
C GLY A 101 9.24 -6.22 -6.86
N VAL A 102 10.28 -5.56 -7.38
CA VAL A 102 10.14 -4.64 -8.52
C VAL A 102 9.74 -5.38 -9.79
N MET A 103 10.26 -6.59 -10.05
CA MET A 103 9.85 -7.40 -11.20
C MET A 103 8.35 -7.74 -11.14
N VAL A 104 7.88 -8.29 -10.02
CA VAL A 104 6.45 -8.65 -9.90
C VAL A 104 5.54 -7.43 -9.84
N ALA A 105 6.01 -6.30 -9.29
CA ALA A 105 5.30 -5.03 -9.41
C ALA A 105 5.12 -4.65 -10.87
N TYR A 106 6.14 -4.77 -11.72
CA TYR A 106 6.01 -4.49 -13.16
C TYR A 106 5.11 -5.47 -13.93
N LEU A 107 4.77 -6.62 -13.35
CA LEU A 107 3.98 -7.66 -14.02
C LEU A 107 2.55 -7.79 -13.49
N HIS A 108 2.23 -7.27 -12.30
CA HIS A 108 0.98 -7.61 -11.62
C HIS A 108 -0.30 -7.26 -12.39
N ASP A 109 -0.25 -6.21 -13.22
CA ASP A 109 -1.39 -5.67 -13.96
C ASP A 109 -1.31 -5.84 -15.47
N ILE A 110 -0.31 -6.54 -16.00
CA ILE A 110 -0.16 -6.69 -17.46
C ILE A 110 -1.34 -7.44 -18.11
N GLY A 111 -2.16 -8.13 -17.30
CA GLY A 111 -3.39 -8.78 -17.70
C GLY A 111 -4.57 -7.82 -17.97
N MET A 112 -4.48 -6.54 -17.58
CA MET A 112 -5.54 -5.53 -17.74
C MET A 112 -5.73 -5.01 -19.17
N ARG A 113 -5.36 -5.81 -20.18
CA ARG A 113 -5.53 -5.47 -21.61
C ARG A 113 -6.97 -5.62 -22.11
N ASP A 114 -7.87 -6.13 -21.28
CA ASP A 114 -9.30 -6.20 -21.55
C ASP A 114 -10.05 -5.43 -20.47
N PHE A 115 -10.74 -4.36 -20.86
CA PHE A 115 -11.48 -3.47 -19.96
C PHE A 115 -12.90 -3.97 -19.65
N SER A 116 -13.29 -5.11 -20.23
CA SER A 116 -14.56 -5.76 -19.90
C SER A 116 -14.61 -6.23 -18.44
N PRO A 117 -15.80 -6.55 -17.89
CA PRO A 117 -15.93 -7.14 -16.58
C PRO A 117 -15.14 -8.46 -16.43
N PHE A 118 -14.98 -9.20 -17.52
CA PHE A 118 -14.17 -10.42 -17.54
C PHE A 118 -12.68 -10.08 -17.38
N GLY A 119 -12.14 -9.19 -18.21
CA GLY A 119 -10.74 -8.78 -18.15
C GLY A 119 -10.36 -8.20 -16.80
N ARG A 120 -11.20 -7.29 -16.26
CA ARG A 120 -11.02 -6.77 -14.90
C ARG A 120 -11.04 -7.87 -13.84
N ALA A 121 -11.95 -8.84 -13.94
CA ALA A 121 -12.02 -9.91 -12.96
C ALA A 121 -10.84 -10.88 -13.06
N MET A 122 -10.27 -11.08 -14.25
CA MET A 122 -9.29 -12.13 -14.53
C MET A 122 -7.86 -11.63 -14.76
N HIS A 123 -7.60 -10.33 -14.67
CA HIS A 123 -6.28 -9.77 -14.92
C HIS A 123 -5.14 -10.38 -14.07
N PRO A 124 -5.33 -10.78 -12.79
CA PRO A 124 -4.23 -11.37 -12.03
C PRO A 124 -3.83 -12.73 -12.62
N GLU A 125 -4.80 -13.59 -12.94
CA GLU A 125 -4.52 -14.89 -13.55
C GLU A 125 -4.07 -14.76 -15.00
N ALA A 126 -4.58 -13.78 -15.75
CA ALA A 126 -4.09 -13.46 -17.08
C ALA A 126 -2.61 -13.06 -17.02
N ALA A 127 -2.21 -12.23 -16.06
CA ALA A 127 -0.80 -11.88 -15.83
C ALA A 127 0.05 -13.12 -15.51
N ALA A 128 -0.44 -14.04 -14.68
CA ALA A 128 0.25 -15.30 -14.39
C ALA A 128 0.41 -16.19 -15.64
N GLN A 129 -0.62 -16.30 -16.47
CA GLN A 129 -0.59 -17.11 -17.69
C GLN A 129 0.30 -16.51 -18.78
N LEU A 130 0.34 -15.17 -18.89
CA LEU A 130 1.15 -14.46 -19.88
C LEU A 130 2.64 -14.84 -19.82
N VAL A 131 3.18 -15.11 -18.62
CA VAL A 131 4.59 -15.48 -18.41
C VAL A 131 4.97 -16.80 -19.11
N PHE A 132 3.99 -17.66 -19.42
CA PHE A 132 4.21 -18.95 -20.09
C PHE A 132 3.96 -18.90 -21.60
N LEU A 133 3.50 -17.76 -22.14
CA LEU A 133 3.29 -17.62 -23.57
C LEU A 133 4.62 -17.47 -24.34
N PRO A 134 4.68 -17.91 -25.61
CA PRO A 134 5.86 -17.71 -26.45
C PRO A 134 6.30 -16.24 -26.56
N GLU A 135 5.35 -15.30 -26.59
CA GLU A 135 5.68 -13.87 -26.72
C GLU A 135 6.40 -13.31 -25.48
N PHE A 136 6.34 -14.01 -24.35
CA PHE A 136 7.00 -13.61 -23.10
C PHE A 136 8.44 -14.17 -22.98
N ASP A 137 8.84 -15.06 -23.89
CA ASP A 137 10.15 -15.73 -23.83
C ASP A 137 11.32 -14.74 -23.90
N GLU A 138 11.24 -13.74 -24.77
CA GLU A 138 12.27 -12.71 -24.91
C GLU A 138 12.44 -11.92 -23.60
N LEU A 139 11.33 -11.63 -22.91
CA LEU A 139 11.36 -10.92 -21.63
C LEU A 139 11.99 -11.77 -20.53
N VAL A 140 11.72 -13.08 -20.50
CA VAL A 140 12.36 -14.00 -19.56
C VAL A 140 13.85 -14.10 -19.81
N GLU A 141 14.28 -14.22 -21.07
CA GLU A 141 15.71 -14.23 -21.38
C GLU A 141 16.39 -12.90 -21.05
N MET A 142 15.76 -11.74 -21.30
CA MET A 142 16.29 -10.45 -20.87
C MET A 142 16.48 -10.38 -19.35
N ILE A 143 15.47 -10.80 -18.56
CA ILE A 143 15.57 -10.83 -17.09
C ILE A 143 16.69 -11.79 -16.65
N TRP A 144 16.78 -12.95 -17.30
CA TRP A 144 17.79 -13.97 -17.01
C TRP A 144 19.22 -13.50 -17.28
N GLU A 145 19.47 -12.94 -18.47
CA GLU A 145 20.80 -12.50 -18.93
C GLU A 145 21.28 -11.26 -18.18
N MET A 146 20.39 -10.29 -17.95
CA MET A 146 20.76 -9.06 -17.24
C MET A 146 20.94 -9.27 -15.73
N ASN A 147 20.47 -10.41 -15.19
CA ASN A 147 20.63 -10.80 -13.78
C ASN A 147 20.30 -9.65 -12.80
N CYS A 148 19.18 -8.96 -13.04
CA CYS A 148 18.78 -7.82 -12.23
C CYS A 148 18.63 -8.24 -10.75
N SER A 149 19.34 -7.55 -9.86
CA SER A 149 19.38 -7.83 -8.40
C SER A 149 19.77 -9.26 -8.02
N ASN A 150 20.61 -9.92 -8.83
CA ASN A 150 21.09 -11.29 -8.59
C ASN A 150 20.00 -12.38 -8.54
N VAL A 151 18.80 -12.13 -9.08
CA VAL A 151 17.70 -13.12 -9.07
C VAL A 151 18.12 -14.39 -9.82
N ALA A 152 18.63 -14.27 -11.05
CA ALA A 152 19.04 -15.43 -11.85
C ALA A 152 20.25 -16.15 -11.24
N TRP A 153 21.24 -15.40 -10.75
CA TRP A 153 22.42 -15.96 -10.09
C TRP A 153 22.07 -16.71 -8.80
N ARG A 154 21.14 -16.23 -7.98
CA ARG A 154 20.69 -16.94 -6.79
C ARG A 154 20.09 -18.29 -7.15
N LEU A 155 19.23 -18.35 -8.18
CA LEU A 155 18.66 -19.62 -8.64
C LEU A 155 19.73 -20.57 -9.21
N LEU A 156 20.67 -20.05 -10.00
CA LEU A 156 21.80 -20.82 -10.52
C LEU A 156 22.70 -21.37 -9.41
N GLN A 157 22.99 -20.59 -8.38
CA GLN A 157 23.80 -21.04 -7.24
C GLN A 157 23.13 -22.19 -6.50
N MET A 158 21.82 -22.08 -6.26
CA MET A 158 21.04 -23.14 -5.62
C MET A 158 21.01 -24.42 -6.47
N ASP A 159 20.90 -24.31 -7.80
CA ASP A 159 20.94 -25.45 -8.72
C ASP A 159 22.33 -26.09 -8.83
N CYS A 160 23.40 -25.29 -8.91
CA CYS A 160 24.79 -25.79 -8.87
C CYS A 160 25.09 -26.59 -7.59
N GLN A 161 24.37 -26.31 -6.50
CA GLN A 161 24.45 -27.04 -5.23
C GLN A 161 23.43 -28.18 -5.11
N ASN A 162 22.65 -28.45 -6.16
CA ASN A 162 21.55 -29.43 -6.23
C ASN A 162 20.45 -29.20 -5.18
N HIS A 163 20.18 -27.94 -4.82
CA HIS A 163 19.08 -27.60 -3.91
C HIS A 163 17.74 -27.43 -4.63
N LEU A 164 17.74 -26.99 -5.90
CA LEU A 164 16.48 -26.76 -6.63
C LEU A 164 15.90 -28.07 -7.19
N PRO A 165 14.58 -28.31 -7.02
CA PRO A 165 13.92 -29.49 -7.57
C PRO A 165 13.58 -29.35 -9.07
N GLN A 166 13.81 -28.17 -9.66
CA GLN A 166 13.44 -27.82 -11.03
C GLN A 166 14.52 -26.93 -11.66
N PRO A 167 14.61 -26.90 -13.01
CA PRO A 167 15.55 -26.02 -13.70
C PRO A 167 15.39 -24.55 -13.29
N PRO A 168 16.48 -23.81 -13.01
CA PRO A 168 16.44 -22.41 -12.56
C PRO A 168 15.58 -21.46 -13.40
N ARG A 169 15.64 -21.57 -14.74
CA ARG A 169 14.83 -20.74 -15.64
C ARG A 169 13.34 -21.00 -15.50
N LEU A 170 12.95 -22.25 -15.22
CA LEU A 170 11.55 -22.60 -14.97
C LEU A 170 11.08 -22.02 -13.64
N VAL A 171 11.92 -22.12 -12.60
CA VAL A 171 11.67 -21.48 -11.31
C VAL A 171 11.52 -19.95 -11.47
N LEU A 172 12.34 -19.29 -12.30
CA LEU A 172 12.16 -17.87 -12.59
C LEU A 172 10.77 -17.57 -13.18
N ARG A 173 10.31 -18.35 -14.16
CA ARG A 173 8.95 -18.16 -14.75
C ARG A 173 7.86 -18.34 -13.70
N GLU A 174 7.96 -19.37 -12.89
CA GLU A 174 7.05 -19.60 -11.78
C GLU A 174 7.06 -18.41 -10.80
N LEU A 175 8.23 -17.89 -10.44
CA LEU A 175 8.37 -16.70 -9.59
C LEU A 175 7.68 -15.46 -10.19
N LEU A 176 7.86 -15.20 -11.48
CA LEU A 176 7.21 -14.08 -12.17
C LEU A 176 5.70 -14.25 -12.24
N SER A 177 5.20 -15.49 -12.41
CA SER A 177 3.76 -15.77 -12.44
C SER A 177 3.06 -15.50 -11.10
N LEU A 178 3.80 -15.48 -9.98
CA LEU A 178 3.28 -15.11 -8.67
C LEU A 178 2.87 -13.64 -8.57
N ALA A 179 3.08 -12.82 -9.61
CA ALA A 179 2.52 -11.46 -9.68
C ALA A 179 0.99 -11.44 -9.50
N ALA A 180 0.28 -12.54 -9.79
CA ALA A 180 -1.14 -12.71 -9.47
C ALA A 180 -1.46 -12.62 -7.97
N CYS A 181 -0.47 -12.86 -7.09
CA CYS A 181 -0.64 -12.83 -5.65
C CYS A 181 -0.85 -11.41 -5.09
N HIS A 182 -0.73 -10.36 -5.91
CA HIS A 182 -1.14 -9.01 -5.50
C HIS A 182 -2.65 -8.96 -5.18
N SER A 183 -3.48 -9.81 -5.79
CA SER A 183 -4.93 -9.77 -5.59
C SER A 183 -5.38 -10.56 -4.37
N LYS A 184 -5.84 -9.86 -3.31
CA LYS A 184 -6.45 -10.48 -2.11
C LYS A 184 -7.62 -11.40 -2.42
N SER A 185 -8.37 -11.09 -3.49
CA SER A 185 -9.56 -11.84 -3.88
C SER A 185 -9.24 -13.18 -4.54
N LYS A 186 -8.06 -13.28 -5.17
CA LYS A 186 -7.59 -14.49 -5.87
C LYS A 186 -6.68 -15.33 -5.00
N VAL A 187 -5.78 -14.68 -4.26
CA VAL A 187 -4.85 -15.33 -3.33
C VAL A 187 -5.03 -14.74 -1.93
N PRO A 188 -5.97 -15.30 -1.13
CA PRO A 188 -6.15 -14.91 0.26
C PRO A 188 -4.85 -15.05 1.07
N VAL A 189 -4.67 -14.26 2.13
CA VAL A 189 -3.45 -14.35 2.96
C VAL A 189 -3.24 -15.76 3.55
N ALA A 190 -4.31 -16.49 3.83
CA ALA A 190 -4.24 -17.88 4.27
C ALA A 190 -3.49 -18.78 3.27
N HIS A 191 -3.62 -18.52 1.96
CA HIS A 191 -2.87 -19.26 0.94
C HIS A 191 -1.39 -18.84 0.95
N LEU A 192 -1.08 -17.55 1.15
CA LEU A 192 0.31 -17.10 1.34
C LEU A 192 0.95 -17.68 2.61
N ASN A 193 0.17 -18.03 3.62
CA ASN A 193 0.64 -18.70 4.84
C ASN A 193 0.82 -20.21 4.67
N ASP A 194 0.35 -20.81 3.57
CA ASP A 194 0.45 -22.25 3.32
C ASP A 194 1.03 -22.50 1.93
N PRO A 195 2.34 -22.80 1.83
CA PRO A 195 2.99 -23.04 0.53
C PRO A 195 2.32 -24.15 -0.31
N THR A 196 1.63 -25.10 0.32
CA THR A 196 0.88 -26.13 -0.40
C THR A 196 -0.38 -25.55 -1.04
N GLN A 197 -1.14 -24.73 -0.30
CA GLN A 197 -2.31 -24.04 -0.86
C GLN A 197 -1.92 -23.00 -1.90
N LEU A 198 -0.81 -22.27 -1.67
CA LEU A 198 -0.26 -21.35 -2.67
C LEU A 198 0.07 -22.08 -3.96
N ARG A 199 0.79 -23.21 -3.86
CA ARG A 199 1.10 -24.07 -5.01
C ARG A 199 -0.16 -24.50 -5.76
N GLN A 200 -1.16 -25.03 -5.06
CA GLN A 200 -2.43 -25.46 -5.67
C GLN A 200 -3.17 -24.31 -6.35
N THR A 201 -3.19 -23.13 -5.71
CA THR A 201 -3.82 -21.94 -6.28
C THR A 201 -3.14 -21.54 -7.57
N MET A 202 -1.81 -21.47 -7.59
CA MET A 202 -1.05 -21.11 -8.78
C MET A 202 -1.16 -22.14 -9.89
N GLN A 203 -1.15 -23.44 -9.55
CA GLN A 203 -1.41 -24.53 -10.47
C GLN A 203 -2.76 -24.37 -11.17
N GLN A 204 -3.81 -24.08 -10.41
CA GLN A 204 -5.13 -23.83 -10.97
C GLN A 204 -5.13 -22.58 -11.85
N SER A 205 -4.50 -21.48 -11.41
CA SER A 205 -4.43 -20.23 -12.16
C SER A 205 -3.71 -20.37 -13.50
N ILE A 206 -2.57 -21.07 -13.56
CA ILE A 206 -1.84 -21.22 -14.83
C ILE A 206 -2.38 -22.36 -15.69
N GLY A 207 -2.88 -23.42 -15.04
CA GLY A 207 -3.28 -24.67 -15.68
C GLY A 207 -4.67 -24.67 -16.28
N THR A 208 -5.55 -23.78 -15.84
CA THR A 208 -6.95 -23.72 -16.31
C THR A 208 -7.12 -22.67 -17.40
N ASN A 209 -7.94 -22.96 -18.42
CA ASN A 209 -8.37 -21.95 -19.37
C ASN A 209 -9.02 -20.75 -18.63
N LEU A 210 -8.62 -19.53 -19.00
CA LEU A 210 -9.03 -18.31 -18.28
C LEU A 210 -10.56 -18.11 -18.22
N HIS A 211 -11.29 -18.46 -19.28
CA HIS A 211 -12.75 -18.36 -19.31
C HIS A 211 -13.44 -19.44 -18.46
N ASP A 212 -12.94 -20.69 -18.47
CA ASP A 212 -13.46 -21.70 -17.53
C ASP A 212 -13.19 -21.28 -16.09
N LEU A 213 -11.99 -20.76 -15.81
CA LEU A 213 -11.62 -20.29 -14.48
C LEU A 213 -12.54 -19.16 -14.01
N TYR A 214 -12.88 -18.20 -14.87
CA TYR A 214 -13.85 -17.14 -14.57
C TYR A 214 -15.22 -17.71 -14.16
N HIS A 215 -15.73 -18.67 -14.92
CA HIS A 215 -17.01 -19.31 -14.61
C HIS A 215 -16.96 -20.15 -13.33
N GLN A 216 -15.87 -20.89 -13.11
CA GLN A 216 -15.61 -21.64 -11.88
C GLN A 216 -15.60 -20.69 -10.67
N GLN A 217 -14.87 -19.59 -10.74
CA GLN A 217 -14.78 -18.61 -9.65
C GLN A 217 -16.12 -17.93 -9.36
N ALA A 218 -16.95 -17.67 -10.37
CA ALA A 218 -18.30 -17.16 -10.17
C ALA A 218 -19.17 -18.16 -9.37
N VAL A 219 -19.07 -19.45 -9.68
CA VAL A 219 -19.73 -20.54 -8.94
C VAL A 219 -19.20 -20.60 -7.50
N ASP A 220 -17.88 -20.60 -7.30
CA ASP A 220 -17.27 -20.69 -5.96
C ASP A 220 -17.59 -19.49 -5.08
N LYS A 221 -17.67 -18.29 -5.67
CA LYS A 221 -18.13 -17.08 -4.97
C LYS A 221 -19.56 -17.25 -4.47
N LEU A 222 -20.47 -17.73 -5.32
CA LEU A 222 -21.87 -17.95 -4.95
C LEU A 222 -22.01 -19.05 -3.89
N LEU A 223 -21.23 -20.13 -3.97
CA LEU A 223 -21.19 -21.18 -2.95
C LEU A 223 -20.74 -20.63 -1.59
N ARG A 224 -19.70 -19.80 -1.55
CA ARG A 224 -19.23 -19.13 -0.32
C ARG A 224 -20.31 -18.22 0.26
N GLN A 225 -20.97 -17.42 -0.58
CA GLN A 225 -22.07 -16.55 -0.16
C GLN A 225 -23.26 -17.36 0.38
N GLN A 226 -23.60 -18.48 -0.25
CA GLN A 226 -24.67 -19.36 0.21
C GLN A 226 -24.38 -19.93 1.60
N ARG A 227 -23.15 -20.42 1.83
CA ARG A 227 -22.72 -20.92 3.15
C ARG A 227 -22.78 -19.84 4.22
N ALA A 228 -22.33 -18.62 3.92
CA ALA A 228 -22.41 -17.49 4.86
C ALA A 228 -23.88 -17.12 5.18
N ALA A 229 -24.75 -17.05 4.17
CA ALA A 229 -26.17 -16.77 4.37
C ALA A 229 -26.88 -17.87 5.19
N GLN A 230 -26.52 -19.14 4.98
CA GLN A 230 -27.00 -20.27 5.78
C GLN A 230 -26.56 -20.17 7.25
N GLN A 231 -25.30 -19.81 7.49
CA GLN A 231 -24.78 -19.61 8.85
C GLN A 231 -25.48 -18.44 9.57
N ASN A 232 -25.89 -17.41 8.83
CA ASN A 232 -26.61 -16.27 9.36
C ASN A 232 -28.13 -16.49 9.50
N GLY A 233 -28.66 -17.63 9.04
CA GLY A 233 -30.09 -17.96 9.11
C GLY A 233 -30.99 -17.16 8.16
N ASP A 234 -30.44 -16.51 7.13
CA ASP A 234 -31.22 -15.70 6.18
C ASP A 234 -31.77 -16.57 5.04
N SER A 235 -32.95 -17.17 5.27
CA SER A 235 -33.58 -18.06 4.29
C SER A 235 -33.92 -17.39 2.96
N ALA A 236 -34.22 -16.08 2.97
CA ALA A 236 -34.55 -15.34 1.76
C ALA A 236 -33.31 -15.11 0.90
N GLN A 237 -32.19 -14.74 1.54
CA GLN A 237 -30.90 -14.59 0.86
C GLN A 237 -30.40 -15.95 0.33
N VAL A 238 -30.56 -17.03 1.09
CA VAL A 238 -30.20 -18.38 0.62
C VAL A 238 -30.96 -18.77 -0.65
N ALA A 239 -32.28 -18.52 -0.72
CA ALA A 239 -33.07 -18.81 -1.91
C ALA A 239 -32.59 -18.01 -3.13
N ALA A 240 -32.36 -16.69 -2.96
CA ALA A 240 -31.88 -15.82 -4.03
C ALA A 240 -30.48 -16.21 -4.54
N ILE A 241 -29.57 -16.62 -3.65
CA ILE A 241 -28.23 -17.10 -4.04
C ILE A 241 -28.33 -18.45 -4.76
N THR A 242 -29.23 -19.33 -4.33
CA THR A 242 -29.40 -20.65 -4.94
C THR A 242 -29.83 -20.56 -6.40
N GLU A 243 -30.73 -19.63 -6.73
CA GLU A 243 -31.13 -19.35 -8.11
C GLU A 243 -29.94 -18.86 -8.96
N LYS A 244 -29.18 -17.89 -8.45
CA LYS A 244 -27.97 -17.38 -9.12
C LYS A 244 -26.92 -18.47 -9.31
N LEU A 245 -26.75 -19.35 -8.33
CA LEU A 245 -25.81 -20.47 -8.38
C LEU A 245 -26.19 -21.46 -9.48
N CYS A 246 -27.47 -21.80 -9.59
CA CYS A 246 -27.99 -22.67 -10.66
C CYS A 246 -27.71 -22.06 -12.05
N ALA A 247 -28.01 -20.76 -12.23
CA ALA A 247 -27.72 -20.05 -13.48
C ALA A 247 -26.21 -20.03 -13.80
N ALA A 248 -25.35 -19.75 -12.82
CA ALA A 248 -23.90 -19.75 -13.00
C ALA A 248 -23.35 -21.14 -13.38
N GLN A 249 -23.86 -22.21 -12.76
CA GLN A 249 -23.51 -23.58 -13.10
C GLN A 249 -23.96 -23.95 -14.52
N GLN A 250 -25.16 -23.56 -14.92
CA GLN A 250 -25.67 -23.79 -16.28
C GLN A 250 -24.83 -23.03 -17.32
N HIS A 251 -24.47 -21.78 -17.07
CA HIS A 251 -23.58 -21.01 -17.94
C HIS A 251 -22.23 -21.69 -18.10
N ARG A 252 -21.63 -22.17 -17.02
CA ARG A 252 -20.36 -22.91 -17.09
C ARG A 252 -20.48 -24.21 -17.88
N GLN A 253 -21.53 -25.00 -17.64
CA GLN A 253 -21.77 -26.23 -18.40
C GLN A 253 -21.95 -25.95 -19.89
N THR A 254 -22.63 -24.85 -20.23
CA THR A 254 -22.85 -24.43 -21.63
C THR A 254 -21.52 -24.02 -22.28
N TYR A 255 -20.68 -23.26 -21.57
CA TYR A 255 -19.34 -22.91 -22.01
C TYR A 255 -18.48 -24.16 -22.26
N LEU A 256 -18.45 -25.10 -21.31
CA LEU A 256 -17.71 -26.36 -21.46
C LEU A 256 -18.21 -27.21 -22.64
N ALA A 257 -19.53 -27.29 -22.84
CA ALA A 257 -20.11 -28.00 -23.98
C ALA A 257 -19.73 -27.36 -25.33
N GLN A 258 -19.59 -26.02 -25.38
CA GLN A 258 -19.17 -25.28 -26.58
C GLN A 258 -17.68 -25.43 -26.90
N GLN A 259 -16.82 -25.59 -25.89
CA GLN A 259 -15.38 -25.83 -26.08
C GLN A 259 -15.08 -27.25 -26.62
N GLY A 260 -16.01 -28.20 -26.50
CA GLY A 260 -15.84 -29.57 -26.99
C GLY A 260 -14.77 -30.37 -26.24
N ASN A 261 -14.07 -31.29 -26.94
CA ASN A 261 -12.98 -32.09 -26.38
C ASN A 261 -11.63 -31.34 -26.29
N ALA A 262 -11.59 -30.04 -26.61
CA ALA A 262 -10.43 -29.23 -26.30
C ALA A 262 -10.37 -29.14 -24.77
N GLY A 263 -9.52 -29.98 -24.16
CA GLY A 263 -9.43 -30.10 -22.71
C GLY A 263 -9.31 -28.72 -22.05
N GLY A 264 -9.97 -28.52 -20.90
CA GLY A 264 -10.00 -27.22 -20.20
C GLY A 264 -8.65 -26.73 -19.65
N GLY A 265 -7.56 -27.38 -20.05
CA GLY A 265 -6.20 -27.02 -19.66
C GLY A 265 -5.59 -25.92 -20.53
N ASN A 266 -4.57 -25.26 -20.02
CA ASN A 266 -3.77 -24.30 -20.77
C ASN A 266 -2.73 -25.04 -21.65
N PRO A 267 -2.86 -25.05 -22.98
CA PRO A 267 -1.98 -25.82 -23.88
C PRO A 267 -0.53 -25.32 -23.88
N GLU A 268 -0.30 -24.05 -23.52
CA GLU A 268 1.03 -23.43 -23.53
C GLU A 268 1.98 -24.05 -22.50
N LEU A 269 1.41 -24.66 -21.47
CA LEU A 269 2.18 -25.31 -20.40
C LEU A 269 2.86 -26.62 -20.80
N ALA A 270 2.42 -27.25 -21.90
CA ALA A 270 3.03 -28.49 -22.38
C ALA A 270 4.50 -28.32 -22.82
N ARG A 271 4.93 -27.07 -23.03
CA ARG A 271 6.34 -26.71 -23.31
C ARG A 271 7.24 -26.83 -22.07
N PHE A 272 6.66 -26.80 -20.88
CA PHE A 272 7.38 -26.68 -19.61
C PHE A 272 7.13 -27.86 -18.66
N TYR A 273 5.95 -28.49 -18.73
CA TYR A 273 5.54 -29.55 -17.82
C TYR A 273 4.99 -30.76 -18.58
N GLN A 274 5.21 -31.96 -18.04
CA GLN A 274 4.51 -33.15 -18.51
C GLN A 274 3.11 -33.22 -17.88
N GLU A 275 3.04 -32.97 -16.57
CA GLU A 275 1.81 -32.92 -15.78
C GLU A 275 1.86 -31.68 -14.89
N VAL A 276 1.04 -30.67 -15.19
CA VAL A 276 1.08 -29.36 -14.51
C VAL A 276 0.86 -29.51 -13.00
N GLU A 277 -0.13 -30.31 -12.59
CA GLU A 277 -0.49 -30.54 -11.19
C GLU A 277 0.62 -31.24 -10.40
N ARG A 278 1.43 -32.07 -11.08
CA ARG A 278 2.52 -32.80 -10.45
C ARG A 278 3.82 -32.01 -10.46
N ASP A 279 4.15 -31.38 -11.58
CA ASP A 279 5.52 -30.91 -11.89
C ASP A 279 5.74 -29.43 -11.57
N SER A 280 4.71 -28.60 -11.56
CA SER A 280 4.87 -27.14 -11.36
C SER A 280 4.98 -26.73 -9.89
N PHE A 281 5.75 -25.67 -9.65
CA PHE A 281 6.02 -25.04 -8.35
C PHE A 281 6.49 -26.01 -7.27
N LEU A 282 7.29 -27.02 -7.63
CA LEU A 282 7.80 -28.00 -6.66
C LEU A 282 8.66 -27.35 -5.57
N TRP A 283 9.35 -26.26 -5.90
CA TRP A 283 10.17 -25.52 -4.94
C TRP A 283 9.35 -24.89 -3.80
N LEU A 284 8.07 -24.56 -4.00
CA LEU A 284 7.21 -24.01 -2.93
C LEU A 284 7.04 -24.97 -1.75
N VAL A 285 7.05 -26.27 -2.02
CA VAL A 285 6.82 -27.33 -1.02
C VAL A 285 8.10 -28.11 -0.70
N SER A 286 9.27 -27.60 -1.10
CA SER A 286 10.54 -28.27 -0.83
C SER A 286 10.88 -28.26 0.66
N ALA A 287 11.38 -29.40 1.15
CA ALA A 287 11.90 -29.52 2.50
C ALA A 287 13.34 -28.99 2.65
N GLU A 288 14.03 -28.73 1.53
CA GLU A 288 15.43 -28.25 1.52
C GLU A 288 15.55 -26.88 2.18
N PRO A 289 16.40 -26.70 3.22
CA PRO A 289 16.49 -25.45 3.99
C PRO A 289 16.71 -24.20 3.15
N PHE A 290 17.62 -24.25 2.16
CA PHE A 290 17.90 -23.12 1.28
C PHE A 290 16.71 -22.75 0.38
N VAL A 291 15.93 -23.75 -0.05
CA VAL A 291 14.72 -23.52 -0.84
C VAL A 291 13.61 -22.95 0.04
N ARG A 292 13.49 -23.42 1.29
CA ARG A 292 12.57 -22.82 2.25
C ARG A 292 12.88 -21.35 2.49
N ASP A 293 14.14 -20.97 2.62
CA ASP A 293 14.54 -19.56 2.72
C ASP A 293 14.13 -18.73 1.49
N LEU A 294 14.27 -19.29 0.28
CA LEU A 294 13.76 -18.67 -0.94
C LEU A 294 12.23 -18.50 -0.89
N VAL A 295 11.48 -19.53 -0.48
CA VAL A 295 10.01 -19.46 -0.32
C VAL A 295 9.61 -18.34 0.63
N LEU A 296 10.31 -18.19 1.76
CA LEU A 296 10.02 -17.12 2.71
C LEU A 296 10.33 -15.73 2.17
N ASP A 297 11.45 -15.57 1.47
CA ASP A 297 11.79 -14.30 0.82
C ASP A 297 10.74 -13.93 -0.23
N VAL A 298 10.29 -14.91 -1.02
CA VAL A 298 9.26 -14.71 -2.04
C VAL A 298 7.92 -14.36 -1.41
N VAL A 299 7.43 -15.15 -0.47
CA VAL A 299 6.14 -14.91 0.21
C VAL A 299 6.13 -13.56 0.91
N ASP A 300 7.19 -13.21 1.66
CA ASP A 300 7.26 -11.91 2.33
C ASP A 300 7.36 -10.76 1.32
N THR A 301 8.02 -10.95 0.18
CA THR A 301 8.00 -9.97 -0.92
C THR A 301 6.60 -9.78 -1.49
N LEU A 302 5.81 -10.86 -1.66
CA LEU A 302 4.43 -10.78 -2.14
C LEU A 302 3.51 -10.07 -1.14
N ARG A 303 3.73 -10.22 0.17
CA ARG A 303 3.04 -9.41 1.20
C ARG A 303 3.36 -7.94 1.04
N CYS A 304 4.64 -7.61 0.82
CA CYS A 304 5.07 -6.24 0.56
C CYS A 304 4.51 -5.69 -0.75
N LEU A 305 4.37 -6.51 -1.80
CA LEU A 305 3.70 -6.13 -3.06
C LEU A 305 2.24 -5.75 -2.82
N ARG A 306 1.47 -6.59 -2.12
CA ARG A 306 0.06 -6.31 -1.78
C ARG A 306 -0.09 -5.01 -1.00
N ALA A 307 0.75 -4.82 0.02
CA ALA A 307 0.75 -3.59 0.80
C ALA A 307 1.17 -2.38 -0.04
N ALA A 308 2.20 -2.51 -0.89
CA ALA A 308 2.68 -1.44 -1.75
C ALA A 308 1.64 -0.99 -2.78
N ASP A 309 0.93 -1.94 -3.40
CA ASP A 309 -0.18 -1.66 -4.30
C ASP A 309 -1.30 -0.88 -3.58
N ALA A 310 -1.64 -1.27 -2.34
CA ALA A 310 -2.62 -0.55 -1.55
C ALA A 310 -2.16 0.86 -1.11
N LEU A 311 -0.85 1.03 -0.86
CA LEU A 311 -0.22 2.29 -0.44
C LEU A 311 0.19 3.19 -1.60
N ARG A 312 -0.14 2.82 -2.83
CA ARG A 312 0.10 3.64 -4.02
C ARG A 312 -0.48 5.04 -3.86
N GLN A 313 0.02 5.97 -4.65
CA GLN A 313 -0.57 7.29 -4.80
C GLN A 313 -2.03 7.17 -5.31
N ARG A 314 -2.95 7.93 -4.69
CA ARG A 314 -4.37 7.97 -5.05
C ARG A 314 -4.87 9.42 -5.16
N GLY A 315 -6.06 9.57 -5.71
CA GLY A 315 -6.79 10.84 -5.70
C GLY A 315 -6.15 11.94 -6.51
N THR A 316 -6.21 13.16 -5.99
CA THR A 316 -5.75 14.40 -6.66
C THR A 316 -4.26 14.46 -6.96
N VAL A 317 -3.47 13.59 -6.34
CA VAL A 317 -2.02 13.48 -6.59
C VAL A 317 -1.75 12.61 -7.81
N LEU A 318 -2.65 11.67 -8.13
CA LEU A 318 -2.53 10.79 -9.28
C LEU A 318 -3.47 11.22 -10.42
N LYS A 319 -3.15 10.76 -11.62
CA LYS A 319 -4.06 10.80 -12.74
C LYS A 319 -4.53 9.37 -13.04
N THR A 320 -5.71 9.19 -13.63
CA THR A 320 -6.19 7.86 -14.04
C THR A 320 -5.18 7.15 -14.95
N SER A 321 -5.42 5.89 -15.30
CA SER A 321 -4.59 5.16 -16.27
C SER A 321 -4.43 5.88 -17.62
N ALA A 322 -5.36 6.78 -17.98
CA ALA A 322 -5.29 7.66 -19.15
C ALA A 322 -4.83 9.10 -18.87
N ALA A 323 -4.20 9.32 -17.72
CA ALA A 323 -3.77 10.63 -17.28
C ALA A 323 -4.92 11.66 -17.10
N HIS A 324 -6.14 11.22 -16.75
CA HIS A 324 -7.23 12.13 -16.37
C HIS A 324 -7.10 12.56 -14.90
N GLU A 325 -7.39 13.83 -14.62
CA GLU A 325 -7.28 14.36 -13.25
C GLU A 325 -8.50 13.93 -12.43
N ILE A 326 -8.28 13.54 -11.18
CA ILE A 326 -9.34 13.21 -10.22
C ILE A 326 -9.38 14.31 -9.16
N MET A 327 -10.55 14.84 -8.88
CA MET A 327 -10.78 15.90 -7.90
C MET A 327 -11.90 15.52 -6.96
N VAL A 328 -12.00 16.19 -5.81
CA VAL A 328 -13.17 16.09 -4.93
C VAL A 328 -13.99 17.37 -5.02
N ASP A 329 -15.29 17.26 -5.28
CA ASP A 329 -16.16 18.42 -5.35
C ASP A 329 -16.36 19.05 -3.97
N HIS A 330 -16.32 20.38 -3.91
CA HIS A 330 -16.52 21.11 -2.66
C HIS A 330 -17.97 21.03 -2.17
N GLN A 331 -18.95 20.94 -3.06
CA GLN A 331 -20.35 21.00 -2.68
C GLN A 331 -20.85 19.64 -2.20
N SER A 332 -20.56 18.59 -2.96
CA SER A 332 -21.09 17.24 -2.73
C SER A 332 -20.11 16.28 -2.06
N ALA A 333 -18.81 16.60 -2.03
CA ALA A 333 -17.73 15.69 -1.68
C ALA A 333 -17.61 14.44 -2.57
N ASN A 334 -18.22 14.45 -3.76
CA ASN A 334 -18.08 13.39 -4.75
C ASN A 334 -16.75 13.47 -5.50
N ALA A 335 -16.34 12.36 -6.11
CA ALA A 335 -15.23 12.38 -7.05
C ALA A 335 -15.66 13.06 -8.37
N VAL A 336 -14.77 13.88 -8.92
CA VAL A 336 -14.94 14.53 -10.21
C VAL A 336 -13.75 14.16 -11.09
N TYR A 337 -14.04 13.52 -12.22
CA TYR A 337 -13.05 13.13 -13.22
C TYR A 337 -13.01 14.17 -14.34
N ALA A 338 -11.83 14.72 -14.60
CA ALA A 338 -11.58 15.67 -15.68
C ALA A 338 -11.02 14.94 -16.92
N LEU A 339 -11.90 14.62 -17.87
CA LEU A 339 -11.56 13.87 -19.07
C LEU A 339 -11.15 14.84 -20.20
N ARG A 340 -9.89 14.75 -20.61
CA ARG A 340 -9.32 15.56 -21.69
C ARG A 340 -9.23 14.74 -22.98
N SER A 341 -9.57 15.34 -24.11
CA SER A 341 -9.24 14.75 -25.41
C SER A 341 -7.74 14.80 -25.65
N HIS A 342 -7.20 13.87 -26.44
CA HIS A 342 -5.77 13.73 -26.70
C HIS A 342 -5.13 15.02 -27.27
N ASN A 343 -5.88 15.82 -28.01
CA ASN A 343 -5.41 17.10 -28.56
C ASN A 343 -5.69 18.32 -27.64
N ASP A 344 -6.12 18.09 -26.40
CA ASP A 344 -6.47 19.10 -25.40
C ASP A 344 -7.54 20.13 -25.82
N THR A 345 -8.31 19.85 -26.88
CA THR A 345 -9.35 20.77 -27.37
C THR A 345 -10.69 20.65 -26.63
N LYS A 346 -10.93 19.53 -25.93
CA LYS A 346 -12.16 19.27 -25.19
C LYS A 346 -11.85 18.81 -23.77
N LEU A 347 -12.65 19.30 -22.83
CA LEU A 347 -12.63 18.92 -21.43
C LEU A 347 -14.04 18.57 -21.00
N PHE A 348 -14.22 17.38 -20.44
CA PHE A 348 -15.47 16.91 -19.86
C PHE A 348 -15.28 16.65 -18.37
N PHE A 349 -16.32 16.87 -17.59
CA PHE A 349 -16.35 16.53 -16.18
C PHE A 349 -17.39 15.44 -15.93
N ILE A 350 -17.00 14.39 -15.22
CA ILE A 350 -17.91 13.36 -14.73
C ILE A 350 -17.85 13.38 -13.21
N GLU A 351 -18.98 13.67 -12.57
CA GLU A 351 -19.14 13.54 -11.13
C GLU A 351 -19.66 12.14 -10.79
N ALA A 352 -19.01 11.46 -9.85
CA ALA A 352 -19.33 10.11 -9.42
C ALA A 352 -19.68 10.08 -7.93
N GLN A 353 -20.93 9.74 -7.63
CA GLN A 353 -21.40 9.45 -6.27
C GLN A 353 -21.09 7.98 -5.89
N ASP A 354 -19.82 7.61 -5.96
CA ASP A 354 -19.30 6.31 -5.52
C ASP A 354 -18.42 6.51 -4.27
N PRO A 355 -18.70 5.82 -3.15
CA PRO A 355 -17.97 6.06 -1.92
C PRO A 355 -16.46 5.77 -1.99
N ILE A 356 -16.05 4.77 -2.79
CA ILE A 356 -14.65 4.41 -2.95
C ILE A 356 -13.95 5.53 -3.73
N SER A 357 -14.50 5.88 -4.90
CA SER A 357 -14.00 6.96 -5.76
C SER A 357 -13.90 8.29 -4.99
N ALA A 358 -14.93 8.66 -4.24
CA ALA A 358 -14.94 9.89 -3.44
C ALA A 358 -13.90 9.88 -2.32
N GLY A 359 -13.74 8.74 -1.63
CA GLY A 359 -12.72 8.54 -0.60
C GLY A 359 -11.30 8.63 -1.17
N GLU A 360 -11.05 7.99 -2.32
CA GLU A 360 -9.79 8.07 -3.05
C GLU A 360 -9.50 9.49 -3.51
N ALA A 361 -10.48 10.18 -4.09
CA ALA A 361 -10.33 11.56 -4.58
C ALA A 361 -9.89 12.54 -3.47
N ASN A 362 -10.30 12.29 -2.23
CA ASN A 362 -9.91 13.12 -1.08
C ASN A 362 -8.65 12.63 -0.35
N LEU A 363 -8.03 11.52 -0.77
CA LEU A 363 -6.81 11.02 -0.14
C LEU A 363 -5.62 11.91 -0.50
N ALA A 364 -4.81 12.27 0.49
CA ALA A 364 -3.53 12.97 0.29
C ALA A 364 -2.33 12.02 0.31
N GLY A 365 -2.42 10.93 1.08
CA GLY A 365 -1.39 9.92 1.14
C GLY A 365 -1.75 8.77 2.06
N SER A 366 -1.04 7.66 1.87
CA SER A 366 -1.09 6.50 2.74
C SER A 366 0.30 5.87 2.79
N GLU A 367 0.80 5.57 3.99
CA GLU A 367 2.12 4.96 4.16
C GLU A 367 2.18 4.06 5.41
N LEU A 368 3.21 3.24 5.49
CA LEU A 368 3.64 2.66 6.77
C LEU A 368 4.67 3.59 7.41
N ASP A 369 4.38 4.05 8.63
CA ASP A 369 5.35 4.82 9.40
C ASP A 369 6.53 3.93 9.86
N ARG A 370 7.52 4.53 10.53
CA ARG A 370 8.73 3.82 10.97
C ARG A 370 8.47 2.73 12.00
N ASP A 371 7.37 2.86 12.74
CA ASP A 371 6.92 1.90 13.74
C ASP A 371 6.01 0.83 13.10
N GLY A 372 5.81 0.88 11.78
CA GLY A 372 4.99 -0.04 11.02
C GLY A 372 3.49 0.15 11.25
N ASN A 373 3.03 1.35 11.62
CA ASN A 373 1.61 1.71 11.66
C ASN A 373 1.14 2.20 10.29
N LEU A 374 -0.13 1.96 9.98
CA LEU A 374 -0.76 2.48 8.77
C LEU A 374 -1.17 3.94 9.01
N ARG A 375 -0.52 4.87 8.34
CA ARG A 375 -0.81 6.30 8.41
C ARG A 375 -1.53 6.76 7.14
N ILE A 376 -2.64 7.47 7.31
CA ILE A 376 -3.50 7.91 6.21
C ILE A 376 -3.82 9.40 6.36
N ALA A 377 -3.62 10.16 5.29
CA ALA A 377 -3.87 11.58 5.21
C ALA A 377 -4.92 11.92 4.15
N PHE A 378 -5.66 13.00 4.39
CA PHE A 378 -6.69 13.52 3.48
C PHE A 378 -6.32 14.93 3.02
N GLN A 379 -6.86 15.36 1.87
CA GLN A 379 -6.62 16.68 1.30
C GLN A 379 -7.39 17.75 2.05
N ARG A 380 -8.62 17.44 2.46
CA ARG A 380 -9.53 18.39 3.12
C ARG A 380 -10.62 17.70 3.92
N GLY A 381 -11.24 18.43 4.83
CA GLY A 381 -12.35 17.97 5.67
C GLY A 381 -13.50 18.96 5.79
N MET A 382 -13.34 20.20 5.31
CA MET A 382 -14.44 21.16 5.22
C MET A 382 -15.11 21.04 3.85
N PHE A 383 -16.44 20.96 3.81
CA PHE A 383 -17.25 20.94 2.59
C PHE A 383 -18.42 21.92 2.74
N ALA A 384 -19.18 22.17 1.67
CA ALA A 384 -20.19 23.25 1.64
C ALA A 384 -21.29 23.13 2.72
N GLY A 385 -21.54 21.94 3.26
CA GLY A 385 -22.50 21.71 4.34
C GLY A 385 -22.19 20.46 5.16
N GLU A 386 -22.86 20.31 6.30
CA GLU A 386 -22.67 19.20 7.24
C GLU A 386 -22.93 17.83 6.59
N GLU A 387 -23.93 17.74 5.71
CA GLU A 387 -24.23 16.50 4.97
C GLU A 387 -23.06 16.07 4.08
N ALA A 388 -22.42 17.01 3.38
CA ALA A 388 -21.26 16.73 2.54
C ALA A 388 -20.02 16.36 3.37
N VAL A 389 -19.81 17.00 4.52
CA VAL A 389 -18.74 16.62 5.47
C VAL A 389 -18.96 15.21 5.99
N GLN A 390 -20.20 14.88 6.37
CA GLN A 390 -20.57 13.57 6.87
C GLN A 390 -20.42 12.48 5.79
N TRP A 391 -20.83 12.77 4.56
CA TRP A 391 -20.60 11.90 3.40
C TRP A 391 -19.10 11.69 3.14
N ALA A 392 -18.31 12.76 3.13
CA ALA A 392 -16.85 12.68 2.97
C ALA A 392 -16.19 11.81 4.05
N ALA A 393 -16.65 11.91 5.30
CA ALA A 393 -16.15 11.09 6.40
C ALA A 393 -16.50 9.60 6.22
N GLN A 394 -17.71 9.30 5.73
CA GLN A 394 -18.13 7.93 5.40
C GLN A 394 -17.30 7.34 4.25
N CYS A 395 -17.04 8.13 3.20
CA CYS A 395 -16.16 7.76 2.10
C CYS A 395 -14.72 7.53 2.59
N GLY A 396 -14.21 8.43 3.43
CA GLY A 396 -12.91 8.31 4.11
C GLY A 396 -12.78 7.02 4.91
N ALA A 397 -13.79 6.67 5.71
CA ALA A 397 -13.80 5.42 6.48
C ALA A 397 -13.80 4.17 5.59
N ARG A 398 -14.52 4.20 4.45
CA ARG A 398 -14.53 3.09 3.50
C ARG A 398 -13.18 2.86 2.85
N ILE A 399 -12.50 3.93 2.41
CA ILE A 399 -11.18 3.79 1.80
C ILE A 399 -10.12 3.36 2.83
N VAL A 400 -10.18 3.88 4.07
CA VAL A 400 -9.32 3.41 5.17
C VAL A 400 -9.52 1.91 5.43
N ASN A 401 -10.77 1.44 5.45
CA ASN A 401 -11.09 0.03 5.66
C ASN A 401 -10.62 -0.87 4.50
N ASP A 402 -10.62 -0.37 3.26
CA ASP A 402 -10.10 -1.10 2.10
C ASP A 402 -8.57 -1.19 2.12
N ILE A 403 -7.88 -0.05 2.33
CA ILE A 403 -6.41 0.00 2.39
C ILE A 403 -5.89 -0.90 3.52
N GLN A 404 -6.48 -0.83 4.72
CA GLN A 404 -6.02 -1.66 5.84
C GLN A 404 -6.18 -3.16 5.56
N ALA A 405 -7.18 -3.56 4.76
CA ALA A 405 -7.39 -4.97 4.42
C ALA A 405 -6.25 -5.52 3.56
N ASP A 406 -5.61 -4.68 2.73
CA ASP A 406 -4.46 -5.10 1.94
C ASP A 406 -3.13 -4.90 2.67
N VAL A 407 -3.01 -3.88 3.51
CA VAL A 407 -1.77 -3.61 4.24
C VAL A 407 -1.66 -4.51 5.47
N ILE A 408 -2.60 -4.41 6.41
CA ILE A 408 -2.51 -5.08 7.71
C ILE A 408 -2.73 -6.58 7.55
N GLU A 409 -3.74 -7.01 6.79
CA GLU A 409 -4.03 -8.44 6.66
C GLU A 409 -2.90 -9.18 5.93
N SER A 410 -2.17 -8.52 5.02
CA SER A 410 -1.01 -9.14 4.36
C SER A 410 0.07 -9.57 5.35
N PHE A 411 0.17 -8.97 6.52
CA PHE A 411 1.13 -9.36 7.57
C PHE A 411 0.51 -10.29 8.64
N GLN A 412 -0.70 -10.81 8.44
CA GLN A 412 -1.25 -11.87 9.28
C GLN A 412 -0.58 -13.20 8.97
N ARG A 413 0.28 -13.65 9.88
CA ARG A 413 1.10 -14.87 9.76
C ARG A 413 0.50 -16.06 10.52
N THR A 414 -0.83 -16.16 10.58
CA THR A 414 -1.53 -17.24 11.29
C THR A 414 -1.22 -18.62 10.70
N GLY A 415 -1.05 -19.62 11.57
CA GLY A 415 -0.80 -21.01 11.18
C GLY A 415 0.65 -21.33 10.77
N LEU A 416 1.54 -20.35 10.85
CA LEU A 416 2.97 -20.52 10.58
C LEU A 416 3.73 -20.88 11.87
N ASP A 417 4.64 -21.86 11.81
CA ASP A 417 5.51 -22.23 12.94
C ASP A 417 6.57 -21.14 13.17
N GLU A 418 6.35 -20.30 14.20
CA GLU A 418 7.23 -19.18 14.55
C GLU A 418 8.67 -19.62 14.86
N GLN A 419 8.88 -20.85 15.34
CA GLN A 419 10.22 -21.37 15.64
C GLN A 419 11.05 -21.59 14.37
N GLN A 420 10.40 -21.83 13.22
CA GLN A 420 11.09 -22.09 11.96
C GLN A 420 11.33 -20.82 11.14
N LEU A 421 10.64 -19.72 11.45
CA LEU A 421 10.55 -18.55 10.58
C LEU A 421 11.14 -17.28 11.18
N GLY A 422 11.38 -17.27 12.49
CA GLY A 422 11.61 -16.05 13.24
C GLY A 422 10.29 -15.29 13.43
N ALA A 423 9.97 -14.98 14.68
CA ALA A 423 8.83 -14.12 14.98
C ALA A 423 9.12 -12.68 14.52
N PRO A 424 8.15 -11.99 13.88
CA PRO A 424 8.27 -10.56 13.64
C PRO A 424 8.33 -9.82 14.99
N GLN A 425 8.93 -8.64 15.03
CA GLN A 425 8.95 -7.83 16.25
C GLN A 425 7.57 -7.25 16.56
N LYS A 426 6.73 -7.08 15.55
CA LYS A 426 5.38 -6.54 15.66
C LYS A 426 4.42 -7.37 14.82
N SER A 427 3.34 -7.81 15.44
CA SER A 427 2.27 -8.57 14.81
C SER A 427 1.29 -7.64 14.06
N ALA A 428 0.52 -8.20 13.13
CA ALA A 428 -0.53 -7.46 12.43
C ALA A 428 -1.65 -6.93 13.36
N ALA A 429 -1.82 -7.53 14.53
CA ALA A 429 -2.80 -7.07 15.52
C ALA A 429 -2.36 -5.76 16.20
N GLU A 430 -1.04 -5.51 16.28
CA GLU A 430 -0.43 -4.33 16.90
C GLU A 430 -0.26 -3.15 15.93
N ILE A 431 -0.58 -3.33 14.64
CA ILE A 431 -0.52 -2.25 13.66
C ILE A 431 -1.67 -1.27 13.92
N GLU A 432 -1.34 -0.04 14.33
CA GLU A 432 -2.34 1.03 14.47
C GLU A 432 -2.75 1.60 13.11
N ILE A 433 -3.96 2.16 13.05
CA ILE A 433 -4.49 2.95 11.94
C ILE A 433 -4.53 4.41 12.39
N LEU A 434 -3.62 5.20 11.86
CA LEU A 434 -3.42 6.59 12.22
C LEU A 434 -4.04 7.49 11.15
N VAL A 435 -5.12 8.19 11.49
CA VAL A 435 -5.86 9.06 10.54
C VAL A 435 -5.47 10.50 10.79
N GLU A 436 -4.75 11.14 9.86
CA GLU A 436 -4.34 12.54 10.01
C GLU A 436 -5.50 13.51 9.90
N GLY A 437 -5.48 14.50 10.78
CA GLY A 437 -6.31 15.69 10.69
C GLY A 437 -6.02 16.50 9.42
N VAL A 438 -6.90 17.45 9.16
CA VAL A 438 -6.81 18.40 8.04
C VAL A 438 -7.01 19.81 8.58
N ASP A 439 -6.30 20.79 8.02
CA ASP A 439 -6.24 22.14 8.59
C ASP A 439 -7.57 22.90 8.47
N ASP A 440 -8.37 22.60 7.45
CA ASP A 440 -9.66 23.25 7.21
C ASP A 440 -10.79 22.71 8.09
N ASN A 441 -10.62 21.54 8.71
CA ASN A 441 -11.56 20.95 9.65
C ASN A 441 -10.84 19.99 10.65
N PRO A 442 -10.49 20.47 11.87
CA PRO A 442 -9.73 19.67 12.84
C PRO A 442 -10.51 18.46 13.39
N HIS A 443 -11.84 18.42 13.21
CA HIS A 443 -12.67 17.30 13.67
C HIS A 443 -12.81 16.18 12.65
N PHE A 444 -12.39 16.39 11.40
CA PHE A 444 -12.66 15.47 10.29
C PHE A 444 -12.05 14.07 10.50
N ALA A 445 -10.80 13.99 10.96
CA ALA A 445 -10.16 12.70 11.28
C ALA A 445 -10.93 11.93 12.36
N GLY A 446 -11.47 12.64 13.36
CA GLY A 446 -12.32 12.06 14.39
C GLY A 446 -13.63 11.50 13.81
N LEU A 447 -14.26 12.22 12.87
CA LEU A 447 -15.45 11.75 12.16
C LEU A 447 -15.15 10.48 11.33
N ILE A 448 -14.02 10.44 10.62
CA ILE A 448 -13.59 9.24 9.89
C ILE A 448 -13.43 8.05 10.83
N CYS A 449 -12.78 8.23 11.98
CA CYS A 449 -12.61 7.16 12.97
C CYS A 449 -13.97 6.68 13.53
N GLN A 450 -14.94 7.57 13.73
CA GLN A 450 -16.29 7.21 14.15
C GLN A 450 -17.03 6.40 13.08
N GLU A 451 -16.97 6.82 11.81
CA GLU A 451 -17.57 6.06 10.71
C GLU A 451 -16.86 4.72 10.49
N LEU A 452 -15.54 4.68 10.65
CA LEU A 452 -14.76 3.44 10.60
C LEU A 452 -15.21 2.46 11.68
N ALA A 453 -15.47 2.96 12.89
CA ALA A 453 -15.98 2.13 13.98
C ALA A 453 -17.38 1.58 13.72
N ARG A 454 -18.23 2.31 13.00
CA ARG A 454 -19.53 1.79 12.55
C ARG A 454 -19.37 0.75 11.44
N LEU A 455 -18.46 0.98 10.50
CA LEU A 455 -18.23 0.10 9.37
C LEU A 455 -17.55 -1.22 9.78
N ASN A 456 -16.55 -1.14 10.65
CA ASN A 456 -15.75 -2.27 11.10
C ASN A 456 -15.33 -2.09 12.57
N PRO A 457 -16.18 -2.52 13.53
CA PRO A 457 -15.90 -2.36 14.96
C PRO A 457 -14.59 -3.03 15.42
N ALA A 458 -14.14 -4.09 14.74
CA ALA A 458 -12.94 -4.83 15.13
C ALA A 458 -11.67 -3.99 14.99
N ILE A 459 -11.60 -3.12 13.97
CA ILE A 459 -10.42 -2.29 13.71
C ILE A 459 -10.48 -0.92 14.41
N ALA A 460 -11.65 -0.57 14.97
CA ALA A 460 -11.84 0.70 15.67
C ALA A 460 -10.92 0.85 16.90
N THR A 461 -10.67 -0.27 17.59
CA THR A 461 -9.84 -0.32 18.80
C THR A 461 -8.37 0.04 18.55
N ARG A 462 -7.94 0.00 17.29
CA ARG A 462 -6.59 0.33 16.84
C ARG A 462 -6.56 1.54 15.92
N SER A 463 -7.69 2.24 15.74
CA SER A 463 -7.76 3.45 14.91
C SER A 463 -7.85 4.69 15.78
N ARG A 464 -7.07 5.73 15.46
CA ARG A 464 -7.14 7.01 16.18
C ARG A 464 -6.83 8.19 15.26
N PRO A 465 -7.41 9.37 15.55
CA PRO A 465 -7.04 10.60 14.85
C PRO A 465 -5.65 11.08 15.29
N LEU A 466 -4.93 11.71 14.36
CA LEU A 466 -3.69 12.46 14.57
C LEU A 466 -3.91 13.95 14.28
N PRO A 467 -3.05 14.84 14.81
CA PRO A 467 -2.95 16.21 14.35
C PRO A 467 -2.63 16.29 12.85
N SER A 468 -3.10 17.35 12.20
CA SER A 468 -2.77 17.65 10.80
C SER A 468 -1.30 18.03 10.67
N LEU A 469 -0.61 17.47 9.67
CA LEU A 469 0.75 17.85 9.28
C LEU A 469 0.82 18.53 7.90
N GLN A 470 -0.31 18.90 7.28
CA GLN A 470 -0.39 19.35 5.88
C GLN A 470 0.47 20.58 5.56
N ASN A 471 0.52 21.56 6.46
CA ASN A 471 1.22 22.83 6.23
C ASN A 471 2.51 22.98 7.05
N VAL A 472 3.04 21.88 7.58
CA VAL A 472 4.28 21.86 8.35
C VAL A 472 5.50 21.98 7.43
N ASP A 473 6.55 22.67 7.88
CA ASP A 473 7.82 22.72 7.15
C ASP A 473 8.43 21.30 6.99
N PRO A 474 8.95 20.90 5.81
CA PRO A 474 9.49 19.55 5.60
C PRO A 474 10.59 19.13 6.58
N VAL A 475 11.43 20.06 7.06
CA VAL A 475 12.49 19.77 8.03
C VAL A 475 11.89 19.49 9.40
N GLU A 476 10.93 20.30 9.83
CA GLU A 476 10.18 20.08 11.08
C GLU A 476 9.39 18.78 11.05
N LEU A 477 8.70 18.50 9.94
CA LEU A 477 7.97 17.25 9.72
C LEU A 477 8.89 16.04 9.83
N THR A 478 10.03 16.09 9.13
CA THR A 478 11.02 15.01 9.16
C THR A 478 11.52 14.78 10.59
N ARG A 479 11.76 15.83 11.37
CA ARG A 479 12.20 15.70 12.77
C ARG A 479 11.13 15.07 13.64
N TYR A 480 9.89 15.50 13.50
CA TYR A 480 8.75 14.93 14.22
C TYR A 480 8.58 13.44 13.94
N LEU A 481 8.55 13.05 12.65
CA LEU A 481 8.42 11.65 12.24
C LEU A 481 9.62 10.78 12.65
N ASN A 482 10.79 11.40 12.86
CA ASN A 482 12.01 10.72 13.29
C ASN A 482 12.22 10.76 14.81
N GLY A 483 11.41 11.54 15.51
CA GLY A 483 11.50 11.73 16.95
C GLY A 483 11.02 10.50 17.72
N LYS A 484 11.50 10.35 18.94
CA LYS A 484 11.10 9.25 19.83
C LYS A 484 9.75 9.56 20.46
N VAL A 485 8.90 8.54 20.56
CA VAL A 485 7.68 8.62 21.37
C VAL A 485 8.05 8.88 22.83
N VAL A 486 7.26 9.71 23.50
CA VAL A 486 7.43 9.98 24.93
C VAL A 486 6.86 8.82 25.76
N ASP A 487 7.73 7.89 26.15
CA ASP A 487 7.43 6.73 27.00
C ASP A 487 7.49 7.02 28.51
N TRP A 488 7.54 8.30 28.86
CA TRP A 488 7.65 8.77 30.24
C TRP A 488 6.47 8.35 31.13
N SER A 489 6.78 8.11 32.39
CA SER A 489 5.81 7.93 33.46
C SER A 489 4.95 9.19 33.68
N ALA A 490 3.81 9.03 34.35
CA ALA A 490 2.97 10.17 34.74
C ALA A 490 3.73 11.18 35.61
N GLU A 491 4.65 10.70 36.46
CA GLU A 491 5.49 11.54 37.32
C GLU A 491 6.47 12.38 36.49
N GLU A 492 7.14 11.79 35.50
CA GLU A 492 8.05 12.50 34.59
C GLU A 492 7.31 13.54 33.73
N ARG A 493 6.14 13.19 33.20
CA ARG A 493 5.28 14.12 32.45
C ARG A 493 4.85 15.30 33.32
N CYS A 494 4.41 15.04 34.56
CA CYS A 494 4.04 16.08 35.51
C CYS A 494 5.25 16.95 35.88
N HIS A 495 6.41 16.34 36.09
CA HIS A 495 7.64 17.08 36.36
C HIS A 495 8.01 18.03 35.21
N LEU A 496 7.93 17.59 33.94
CA LEU A 496 8.14 18.50 32.80
C LEU A 496 7.18 19.68 32.84
N LEU A 497 5.88 19.42 32.99
CA LEU A 497 4.87 20.49 33.02
C LEU A 497 5.10 21.47 34.18
N GLN A 498 5.55 20.98 35.35
CA GLN A 498 5.93 21.84 36.47
C GLN A 498 7.18 22.69 36.19
N GLN A 499 8.13 22.21 35.38
CA GLN A 499 9.27 23.02 34.95
C GLN A 499 8.85 24.11 33.95
N VAL A 500 7.92 23.79 33.04
CA VAL A 500 7.46 24.70 31.98
C VAL A 500 6.50 25.78 32.53
N PHE A 501 5.54 25.38 33.38
CA PHE A 501 4.44 26.24 33.84
C PHE A 501 4.53 26.63 35.33
N GLY A 502 5.40 25.98 36.10
CA GLY A 502 5.53 26.20 37.55
C GLY A 502 4.70 25.23 38.41
N LYS A 503 5.07 25.08 39.69
CA LYS A 503 4.54 24.05 40.61
C LYS A 503 3.07 24.20 41.02
N ASN A 504 2.47 25.37 40.84
CA ASN A 504 1.12 25.70 41.32
C ASN A 504 0.15 26.07 40.18
N ASP A 505 0.46 25.69 38.94
CA ASP A 505 -0.47 25.98 37.85
C ASP A 505 -1.69 25.05 37.94
N GLU A 506 -2.83 25.59 38.38
CA GLU A 506 -4.12 24.87 38.43
C GLU A 506 -4.48 24.27 37.06
N GLN A 507 -3.99 24.84 35.96
CA GLN A 507 -4.21 24.33 34.61
C GLN A 507 -3.48 23.00 34.36
N VAL A 508 -2.29 22.81 34.94
CA VAL A 508 -1.53 21.54 34.84
C VAL A 508 -2.25 20.43 35.59
N GLN A 509 -2.91 20.74 36.71
CA GLN A 509 -3.62 19.74 37.52
C GLN A 509 -4.91 19.22 36.85
N GLN A 510 -5.50 19.99 35.93
CA GLN A 510 -6.70 19.61 35.18
C GLN A 510 -6.39 18.93 33.83
N MET A 511 -5.11 18.85 33.46
CA MET A 511 -4.68 18.32 32.18
C MET A 511 -4.71 16.78 32.18
N GLU A 512 -5.38 16.20 31.18
CA GLU A 512 -5.25 14.77 30.89
C GLU A 512 -3.88 14.47 30.28
N LEU A 513 -2.94 14.06 31.14
CA LEU A 513 -1.52 13.89 30.80
C LEU A 513 -1.31 12.93 29.62
N THR A 514 -2.07 11.84 29.55
CA THR A 514 -1.95 10.88 28.44
C THR A 514 -2.30 11.55 27.12
N GLN A 515 -3.36 12.37 27.09
CA GLN A 515 -3.79 13.06 25.88
C GLN A 515 -2.83 14.18 25.49
N ALA A 516 -2.29 14.91 26.47
CA ALA A 516 -1.37 16.03 26.23
C ALA A 516 -0.04 15.59 25.61
N PHE A 517 0.42 14.37 25.94
CA PHE A 517 1.70 13.83 25.46
C PHE A 517 1.57 12.84 24.29
N LEU A 518 0.35 12.47 23.89
CA LEU A 518 0.07 11.40 22.92
C LEU A 518 0.86 11.57 21.61
N ASP A 519 0.84 12.80 21.07
CA ASP A 519 1.51 13.15 19.83
C ASP A 519 2.73 14.05 20.07
N THR A 520 3.33 13.97 21.26
CA THR A 520 4.62 14.61 21.54
C THR A 520 5.76 13.69 21.12
N ARG A 521 6.87 14.28 20.66
CA ARG A 521 8.09 13.57 20.26
C ARG A 521 9.30 14.25 20.87
N ILE A 522 10.31 13.45 21.19
CA ILE A 522 11.62 13.92 21.65
C ILE A 522 12.60 13.82 20.49
N ILE A 523 13.28 14.91 20.21
CA ILE A 523 14.39 14.95 19.25
C ILE A 523 15.67 15.39 19.93
N THR A 524 16.81 14.90 19.46
CA THR A 524 18.12 15.34 19.92
C THR A 524 18.78 16.15 18.81
N LEU A 525 19.16 17.38 19.12
CA LEU A 525 19.93 18.23 18.22
C LEU A 525 21.42 18.08 18.49
N GLN A 526 22.22 18.09 17.44
CA GLN A 526 23.67 18.23 17.52
C GLN A 526 24.09 19.69 17.37
N THR A 527 25.29 20.02 17.87
CA THR A 527 25.86 21.37 17.69
C THR A 527 25.87 21.78 16.22
N GLY A 528 25.36 22.97 15.94
CA GLY A 528 25.24 23.56 14.60
C GLY A 528 23.95 23.22 13.87
N GLU A 529 23.11 22.31 14.38
CA GLU A 529 21.84 21.99 13.74
C GLU A 529 20.80 23.09 13.98
N THR A 530 20.10 23.48 12.91
CA THR A 530 18.99 24.44 12.98
C THR A 530 17.69 23.74 13.36
N LEU A 531 17.08 24.13 14.48
CA LEU A 531 15.76 23.70 14.92
C LEU A 531 14.63 24.35 14.14
N ILE A 532 14.70 25.68 13.99
CA ILE A 532 13.71 26.50 13.32
C ILE A 532 14.44 27.36 12.30
N GLU A 533 13.98 27.36 11.05
CA GLU A 533 14.49 28.27 10.03
C GLU A 533 13.58 29.50 9.91
N ALA A 534 14.12 30.71 9.94
CA ALA A 534 13.31 31.91 9.75
C ALA A 534 12.64 31.94 8.36
N GLY A 535 11.38 32.36 8.30
CA GLY A 535 10.58 32.37 7.08
C GLY A 535 9.93 31.02 6.72
N SER A 536 10.28 29.93 7.39
CA SER A 536 9.60 28.64 7.23
C SER A 536 8.19 28.64 7.85
N ARG A 537 7.37 27.65 7.50
CA ARG A 537 6.04 27.47 8.09
C ARG A 537 6.15 26.87 9.49
N ALA A 538 5.34 27.35 10.43
CA ALA A 538 5.36 26.85 11.81
C ALA A 538 4.45 25.63 11.96
N GLY A 539 5.03 24.46 12.27
CA GLY A 539 4.27 23.24 12.55
C GLY A 539 4.22 22.87 14.03
N PHE A 540 5.34 23.00 14.74
CA PHE A 540 5.45 22.54 16.13
C PHE A 540 5.82 23.62 17.13
N VAL A 541 5.47 23.37 18.39
CA VAL A 541 5.99 24.09 19.55
C VAL A 541 7.08 23.21 20.16
N PHE A 542 8.23 23.81 20.46
CA PHE A 542 9.39 23.09 20.97
C PHE A 542 9.66 23.46 22.43
N ILE A 543 10.09 22.50 23.25
CA ILE A 543 10.42 22.72 24.66
C ILE A 543 11.80 22.12 24.91
N PRO A 544 12.88 22.92 24.96
CA PRO A 544 14.21 22.36 25.21
C PRO A 544 14.29 21.79 26.61
N LEU A 545 14.77 20.56 26.73
CA LEU A 545 14.94 19.86 28.01
C LEU A 545 16.25 20.23 28.73
N GLY A 546 17.06 21.08 28.10
CA GLY A 546 18.30 21.62 28.64
C GLY A 546 18.74 22.91 27.94
N GLU A 547 19.80 23.52 28.44
CA GLU A 547 20.42 24.69 27.80
C GLU A 547 21.11 24.27 26.49
N GLY A 548 21.20 25.19 25.52
CA GLY A 548 21.95 24.93 24.29
C GLY A 548 21.33 25.49 23.02
N LEU A 549 20.18 26.15 23.08
CA LEU A 549 19.57 26.80 21.91
C LEU A 549 19.88 28.30 21.86
N GLN A 550 20.22 28.79 20.67
CA GLN A 550 20.35 30.21 20.36
C GLN A 550 19.27 30.62 19.36
N VAL A 551 18.58 31.72 19.66
CA VAL A 551 17.53 32.34 18.84
C VAL A 551 18.11 33.58 18.16
N SER A 552 17.99 33.63 16.85
CA SER A 552 18.40 34.76 16.01
C SER A 552 17.17 35.35 15.33
N PRO A 553 16.51 36.39 15.91
CA PRO A 553 15.30 36.97 15.34
C PRO A 553 15.56 37.73 14.04
N LEU A 554 14.57 37.72 13.14
CA LEU A 554 14.57 38.58 11.96
C LEU A 554 14.44 40.06 12.35
N GLY A 555 14.97 40.96 11.51
CA GLY A 555 14.83 42.41 11.70
C GLY A 555 15.98 43.08 12.46
N GLY A 556 17.14 42.41 12.58
CA GLY A 556 18.36 43.01 13.12
C GLY A 556 18.46 43.02 14.65
N TYR A 557 17.59 42.28 15.34
CA TYR A 557 17.71 42.09 16.78
C TYR A 557 18.91 41.20 17.13
N THR A 558 19.50 41.44 18.30
CA THR A 558 20.59 40.62 18.82
C THR A 558 20.13 39.19 19.08
N ALA A 559 20.96 38.21 18.75
CA ALA A 559 20.70 36.82 19.10
C ALA A 559 20.70 36.63 20.62
N VAL A 560 19.81 35.77 21.12
CA VAL A 560 19.63 35.47 22.55
C VAL A 560 19.64 33.97 22.78
N ARG A 561 20.11 33.54 23.95
CA ARG A 561 20.00 32.13 24.37
C ARG A 561 18.59 31.84 24.85
N ASN A 562 18.03 30.70 24.42
CA ASN A 562 16.76 30.24 24.96
C ASN A 562 17.02 29.40 26.22
N PRO A 563 16.43 29.77 27.37
CA PRO A 563 16.57 28.98 28.58
C PRO A 563 15.95 27.59 28.43
N ALA A 564 16.44 26.63 29.23
CA ALA A 564 15.81 25.33 29.37
C ALA A 564 14.33 25.47 29.82
N TYR A 565 13.49 24.56 29.34
CA TYR A 565 12.05 24.45 29.63
C TYR A 565 11.19 25.66 29.21
N VAL A 566 11.76 26.64 28.52
CA VAL A 566 11.01 27.78 27.95
C VAL A 566 10.62 27.45 26.52
N SER A 567 9.32 27.39 26.25
CA SER A 567 8.80 27.04 24.93
C SER A 567 9.22 28.02 23.84
N ILE A 568 9.46 27.49 22.63
CA ILE A 568 9.84 28.26 21.45
C ILE A 568 8.93 27.94 20.27
N GLY A 569 8.74 28.94 19.40
CA GLY A 569 7.98 28.79 18.17
C GLY A 569 6.45 28.84 18.33
N ASN A 570 5.95 28.91 19.57
CA ASN A 570 4.52 29.03 19.92
C ASN A 570 3.76 30.12 19.13
N THR A 571 4.37 31.30 18.95
CA THR A 571 3.72 32.42 18.26
C THR A 571 3.38 32.10 16.80
N GLY A 572 4.28 31.41 16.09
CA GLY A 572 4.06 31.01 14.71
C GLY A 572 2.92 30.01 14.59
N VAL A 573 2.93 28.98 15.44
CA VAL A 573 1.89 27.94 15.46
C VAL A 573 0.52 28.51 15.80
N ILE A 574 0.43 29.30 16.88
CA ILE A 574 -0.85 29.85 17.36
C ILE A 574 -1.45 30.84 16.35
N ARG A 575 -0.62 31.61 15.65
CA ARG A 575 -1.08 32.64 14.70
C ARG A 575 -1.20 32.13 13.25
N GLY A 576 -0.75 30.91 12.96
CA GLY A 576 -0.58 30.45 11.57
C GLY A 576 0.41 31.31 10.78
N ALA A 577 1.43 31.87 11.44
CA ALA A 577 2.41 32.76 10.84
C ALA A 577 3.74 32.04 10.55
N LEU A 578 4.51 32.56 9.59
CA LEU A 578 5.86 32.10 9.33
C LEU A 578 6.77 32.32 10.55
N ARG A 579 7.78 31.47 10.68
CA ARG A 579 8.81 31.57 11.73
C ARG A 579 9.53 32.92 11.61
N ASN A 580 9.63 33.65 12.72
CA ASN A 580 10.21 35.00 12.76
C ASN A 580 11.67 35.02 13.26
N ALA A 581 12.27 33.86 13.50
CA ALA A 581 13.62 33.70 14.01
C ALA A 581 14.21 32.37 13.52
N THR A 582 15.53 32.33 13.37
CA THR A 582 16.27 31.07 13.22
C THR A 582 16.70 30.61 14.61
N VAL A 583 16.51 29.32 14.92
CA VAL A 583 16.93 28.72 16.19
C VAL A 583 17.95 27.63 15.90
N THR A 584 19.13 27.73 16.48
CA THR A 584 20.24 26.79 16.24
C THR A 584 20.78 26.24 17.56
N ALA A 585 21.19 24.98 17.56
CA ALA A 585 21.83 24.35 18.71
C ALA A 585 23.31 24.76 18.81
N GLU A 586 23.69 25.47 19.88
CA GLU A 586 25.10 25.76 20.24
C GLU A 586 25.76 24.54 20.91
N ALA A 587 24.98 23.66 21.52
CA ALA A 587 25.41 22.43 22.17
C ALA A 587 24.40 21.30 21.91
N PRO A 588 24.77 20.02 22.07
CA PRO A 588 23.80 18.94 21.97
C PRO A 588 22.68 19.11 23.01
N VAL A 589 21.43 19.04 22.57
CA VAL A 589 20.26 19.30 23.42
C VAL A 589 19.06 18.47 22.98
N ASP A 590 18.33 17.91 23.94
CA ASP A 590 17.04 17.26 23.71
C ASP A 590 15.92 18.30 23.73
N VAL A 591 14.97 18.17 22.81
CA VAL A 591 13.88 19.13 22.56
C VAL A 591 12.56 18.41 22.36
#